data_AF-A0A1X0K272-F1
#
_entry.id   AF-A0A1X0K272-F1
#
_cell.length_a   1.000
_cell.length_b   1.000
_cell.length_c   1.000
_cell.angle_alpha   90.00
_cell.angle_beta   90.00
_cell.angle_gamma   90.00
#
_symmetry.space_group_name_H-M   'P 1'
#
loop_
_entity.id
_entity.type
_entity.pdbx_description
1 polymer ?
#
loop_
_entity_poly.entity_id
_entity_poly.type
_entity_poly.pdbx_seq_one_letter_code
_entity_poly.pdbx_strand_id
1 'polypeptide(L)' 'MIDRKLGLFSYGGGAIVPLDQVQFARRMQIGSSSPKLVALTPGGVKVLKRGNPFDGGVGNVDEVLTNVVRGG' A
#
# COMPACT_ATOMS: atom_id res chain seq x y z
N MET A 1 8.50 -3.58 -2.59
CA MET A 1 9.20 -4.14 -1.42
C MET A 1 9.44 -3.03 -0.41
N ILE A 2 9.28 -3.33 0.88
CA ILE A 2 9.61 -2.41 1.97
C ILE A 2 10.98 -2.81 2.51
N ASP A 3 11.94 -1.89 2.48
CA ASP A 3 13.24 -2.03 3.13
C ASP A 3 13.30 -1.03 4.29
N ARG A 4 13.12 -1.54 5.51
CA ARG A 4 13.16 -0.73 6.73
C ARG A 4 14.57 -0.29 7.12
N LYS A 5 15.59 -1.06 6.73
CA LYS A 5 16.98 -0.74 7.07
C LYS A 5 17.45 0.48 6.27
N LEU A 6 17.04 0.55 5.00
CA LEU A 6 17.34 1.68 4.12
C LEU A 6 16.28 2.78 4.15
N GLY A 7 15.12 2.53 4.77
CA GLY A 7 14.00 3.47 4.78
C GLY A 7 13.42 3.67 3.37
N LEU A 8 13.34 2.60 2.57
CA LEU A 8 12.92 2.67 1.17
C LEU A 8 11.68 1.82 0.90
N PHE A 9 10.83 2.32 0.01
CA PHE A 9 9.75 1.57 -0.62
C PHE A 9 9.99 1.50 -2.11
N SER A 10 10.04 0.28 -2.66
CA SER A 10 10.09 0.04 -4.10
C SER A 10 8.79 -0.58 -4.60
N TYR A 11 8.40 -0.27 -5.84
CA TYR A 11 7.23 -0.89 -6.47
C TYR A 11 7.48 -1.16 -7.95
N GLY A 12 6.56 -1.89 -8.60
CA GLY A 12 6.70 -2.26 -10.01
C GLY A 12 6.94 -1.05 -10.92
N GLY A 13 7.88 -1.19 -11.85
CA GLY A 13 8.32 -0.09 -12.73
C GLY A 13 9.62 0.61 -12.29
N GLY A 14 10.36 0.05 -11.32
CA GLY A 14 11.71 0.51 -10.94
C GLY A 14 11.75 1.74 -10.04
N ALA A 15 10.59 2.26 -9.63
CA ALA A 15 10.51 3.41 -8.73
C ALA A 15 10.90 3.04 -7.30
N ILE A 16 11.71 3.90 -6.69
CA ILE A 16 12.16 3.82 -5.30
C ILE A 16 11.81 5.16 -4.64
N VAL A 17 11.15 5.12 -3.50
CA VAL A 17 10.75 6.32 -2.75
C VAL A 17 11.11 6.17 -1.27
N PRO A 18 11.39 7.29 -0.56
CA PRO A 18 11.55 7.28 0.89
C PRO A 18 10.29 6.72 1.58
N LEU A 19 10.48 5.82 2.54
CA LEU A 19 9.40 5.08 3.20
C LEU A 19 8.51 6.00 4.08
N ASP A 20 9.09 7.06 4.64
CA ASP A 20 8.41 8.11 5.41
C ASP A 20 7.48 8.99 4.55
N GLN A 21 7.67 8.99 3.23
CA GLN A 21 6.80 9.65 2.26
C GLN A 21 5.72 8.72 1.68
N VAL A 22 5.62 7.49 2.19
CA VAL A 22 4.62 6.52 1.74
C VAL A 22 3.51 6.38 2.76
N GLN A 23 2.27 6.64 2.33
CA GLN A 23 1.08 6.31 3.10
C GLN A 23 0.37 5.10 2.48
N PHE A 24 0.14 4.07 3.28
CA PHE A 24 -0.70 2.94 2.89
C PHE A 24 -2.16 3.24 3.20
N ALA A 25 -3.05 2.94 2.27
CA ALA A 25 -4.47 3.21 2.43
C ALA A 25 -5.34 2.20 1.67
N ARG A 26 -6.58 2.05 2.13
CA ARG A 26 -7.65 1.39 1.40
C ARG A 26 -8.45 2.41 0.60
N ARG A 27 -8.77 2.09 -0.66
CA ARG A 27 -9.61 2.94 -1.53
C ARG A 27 -10.67 2.10 -2.24
N MET A 28 -11.89 2.60 -2.30
CA MET A 28 -12.95 1.98 -3.11
C MET A 28 -12.59 2.00 -4.60
N GLN A 29 -13.12 1.03 -5.35
CA GLN A 29 -12.92 0.91 -6.78
C GLN A 29 -14.26 0.72 -7.48
N ILE A 30 -14.40 1.28 -8.68
CA ILE A 30 -15.62 1.16 -9.48
C ILE A 30 -15.83 -0.31 -9.84
N GLY A 31 -17.08 -0.79 -9.73
CA GLY A 31 -17.45 -2.16 -10.07
C GLY A 31 -17.09 -3.21 -9.01
N SER A 32 -16.72 -2.80 -7.78
CA SER A 32 -16.46 -3.73 -6.68
C SER A 32 -16.92 -3.15 -5.34
N SER A 33 -17.47 -4.01 -4.49
CA SER A 33 -17.77 -3.70 -3.08
C SER A 33 -16.55 -3.85 -2.17
N SER A 34 -15.41 -4.32 -2.68
CA SER A 34 -14.17 -4.45 -1.90
C SER A 34 -13.16 -3.36 -2.25
N PRO A 35 -12.53 -2.73 -1.24
CA PRO A 35 -11.48 -1.75 -1.47
C PRO A 35 -10.21 -2.42 -2.02
N LYS A 36 -9.40 -1.63 -2.72
CA LYS A 36 -8.02 -1.96 -3.08
C LYS A 36 -7.05 -1.37 -2.06
N LEU A 37 -5.92 -2.04 -1.87
CA LEU A 37 -4.78 -1.52 -1.14
C LEU A 37 -3.91 -0.67 -2.08
N VAL A 38 -3.59 0.55 -1.66
CA VAL A 38 -2.75 1.48 -2.40
C VAL A 38 -1.59 2.01 -1.55
N ALA A 39 -0.49 2.36 -2.23
CA ALA A 39 0.56 3.24 -1.72
C ALA A 39 0.35 4.64 -2.31
N LEU A 40 0.27 5.64 -1.44
CA LEU A 40 0.30 7.05 -1.78
C LEU A 40 1.74 7.51 -1.69
N THR A 41 2.28 7.97 -2.82
CA THR A 41 3.67 8.41 -2.94
C THR A 41 3.70 9.80 -3.59
N PRO A 42 4.82 10.55 -3.52
CA PRO A 42 4.97 11.80 -4.26
C PRO A 42 4.77 11.62 -5.78
N GLY A 43 5.13 10.46 -6.32
CA GLY A 43 4.91 10.09 -7.73
C GLY A 43 3.48 9.62 -8.05
N GLY A 44 2.54 9.80 -7.13
CA GLY A 44 1.12 9.46 -7.27
C GLY A 44 0.72 8.17 -6.56
N VAL A 45 -0.47 7.68 -6.92
CA VAL A 45 -1.12 6.52 -6.28
C VAL A 45 -0.75 5.24 -7.01
N LYS A 46 -0.27 4.23 -6.28
CA LYS A 46 0.06 2.91 -6.84
C LYS A 46 -0.79 1.83 -6.19
N VAL A 47 -1.41 0.98 -7.01
CA VAL A 47 -2.22 -0.14 -6.55
C VAL A 47 -1.30 -1.31 -6.23
N LEU A 48 -1.35 -1.80 -4.99
CA LEU A 48 -0.53 -2.92 -4.53
C LEU A 48 -1.28 -4.25 -4.65
N LYS A 49 -2.54 -4.25 -4.24
CA LYS A 49 -3.45 -5.39 -4.35
C LYS A 49 -4.87 -4.87 -4.54
N ARG A 50 -5.62 -5.48 -5.46
CA ARG A 50 -7.07 -5.24 -5.57
C ARG A 50 -7.78 -6.22 -4.64
N GLY A 51 -8.70 -5.72 -3.83
CA GLY A 51 -9.56 -6.59 -3.04
C GLY A 51 -10.57 -7.31 -3.93
N ASN A 52 -10.96 -8.51 -3.51
CA ASN A 52 -12.01 -9.28 -4.14
C ASN A 52 -13.11 -9.56 -3.08
N PRO A 53 -14.39 -9.31 -3.38
CA PRO A 53 -15.47 -9.50 -2.43
C PRO A 53 -15.69 -10.96 -2.01
N PHE A 54 -15.18 -11.92 -2.78
CA PHE A 54 -15.35 -13.35 -2.54
C PHE A 54 -14.19 -13.98 -1.76
N ASP A 55 -13.07 -13.27 -1.53
CA ASP A 55 -11.90 -13.77 -0.80
C ASP A 55 -11.62 -13.02 0.52
N GLY A 56 -12.55 -12.17 0.95
CA GLY A 56 -12.37 -11.32 2.14
C GLY A 56 -11.64 -10.00 1.88
N GLY A 57 -11.24 -9.72 0.63
CA GLY A 57 -10.69 -8.43 0.21
C GLY A 57 -9.23 -8.24 0.62
N VAL A 58 -8.93 -7.05 1.16
CA VAL A 58 -7.57 -6.70 1.63
C VAL A 58 -7.47 -6.56 3.15
N GLY A 59 -8.55 -6.88 3.90
CA GLY A 59 -8.59 -6.75 5.35
C GLY A 59 -8.17 -5.37 5.87
N ASN A 60 -7.30 -5.36 6.87
CA ASN A 60 -6.67 -4.19 7.49
C ASN A 60 -5.16 -4.10 7.18
N VAL A 61 -4.73 -4.61 6.03
CA VAL A 61 -3.30 -4.65 5.66
C VAL A 61 -2.67 -3.25 5.61
N ASP A 62 -3.44 -2.22 5.29
CA ASP A 62 -2.99 -0.81 5.36
C ASP A 62 -2.51 -0.41 6.75
N GLU A 63 -3.22 -0.82 7.81
CA GLU A 63 -2.84 -0.55 9.20
C GLU A 63 -1.56 -1.30 9.58
N VAL A 64 -1.48 -2.59 9.22
CA VAL A 64 -0.29 -3.42 9.48
C VAL A 64 0.94 -2.82 8.81
N LEU A 65 0.84 -2.45 7.54
CA LEU A 65 1.94 -1.82 6.81
C LEU A 65 2.32 -0.47 7.42
N THR A 66 1.34 0.33 7.83
CA THR A 66 1.58 1.61 8.51
C THR A 66 2.36 1.41 9.81
N ASN A 67 2.00 0.40 10.61
CA ASN A 67 2.71 0.07 11.86
C ASN A 67 4.14 -0.43 11.59
N VAL A 68 4.32 -1.26 10.56
CA VAL A 68 5.64 -1.74 10.13
C VAL A 68 6.55 -0.58 9.72
N VAL A 69 6.02 0.45 9.05
CA VAL A 69 6.78 1.65 8.66
C VAL A 69 7.12 2.53 9.85
N ARG A 70 6.19 2.69 10.80
CA ARG A 70 6.37 3.58 11.96
C ARG A 70 7.22 2.98 13.08
N GLY A 71 7.72 1.76 12.90
CA GLY A 71 8.60 1.12 13.88
C GLY A 71 7.85 0.60 15.11
N GLY A 72 6.71 -0.07 14.88
CA GLY A 72 6.04 -0.84 15.94
C GLY A 72 6.96 -1.83 16.64
#